data_AF-A0A1C6EJL2-F1
#
_entry.id   AF-A0A1C6EJL2-F1
#
_cell.length_a   1.000
_cell.length_b   1.000
_cell.length_c   1.000
_cell.angle_alpha   90.00
_cell.angle_beta   90.00
_cell.angle_gamma   90.00
#
_symmetry.space_group_name_H-M   'P 1'
#
loop_
_entity.id
_entity.type
_entity.pdbx_description
1 polymer ?
#
loop_
_entity_poly.entity_id
_entity_poly.type
_entity_poly.pdbx_seq_one_letter_code
_entity_poly.pdbx_strand_id
1 'polypeptide(L)'
;MKSIAENMKDILIENHQKSVWYGNMSIIEECAKRSNLSNRHPMKLITDILNALDRSKLFQKSYILADFSGKKRKYRCFTLSK
;
A
#
# COMPACT_ATOMS: atom_id res chain seq x y z
N MET A 1 11.87 -10.09 12.11
CA MET A 1 10.51 -9.98 11.53
C MET A 1 10.53 -8.77 10.61
N LYS A 2 10.16 -8.92 9.33
CA LYS A 2 10.13 -7.80 8.38
C LYS A 2 9.03 -6.81 8.79
N SER A 3 9.31 -5.53 8.62
CA SER A 3 8.33 -4.46 8.74
C SER A 3 7.28 -4.54 7.61
N ILE A 4 6.15 -3.88 7.80
CA ILE A 4 5.09 -3.77 6.77
C ILE A 4 5.66 -3.19 5.47
N ALA A 5 6.57 -2.22 5.57
CA ALA A 5 7.19 -1.59 4.40
C ALA A 5 8.14 -2.54 3.66
N GLU A 6 8.91 -3.36 4.38
CA GLU A 6 9.77 -4.38 3.75
C GLU A 6 8.94 -5.47 3.07
N ASN A 7 7.89 -5.96 3.74
CA ASN A 7 6.96 -6.92 3.13
C ASN A 7 6.31 -6.36 1.87
N MET A 8 5.87 -5.11 1.89
CA MET A 8 5.29 -4.45 0.73
C MET A 8 6.31 -4.30 -0.41
N LYS A 9 7.56 -3.98 -0.11
CA LYS A 9 8.62 -3.87 -1.11
C LYS A 9 8.83 -5.21 -1.82
N ASP A 10 8.93 -6.30 -1.07
CA ASP A 10 9.11 -7.63 -1.64
C ASP A 10 7.94 -8.02 -2.55
N ILE A 11 6.71 -7.81 -2.10
CA ILE A 11 5.50 -8.09 -2.89
C ILE A 11 5.51 -7.29 -4.20
N LEU A 12 5.86 -5.99 -4.15
CA LEU A 12 5.92 -5.17 -5.36
C LEU A 12 6.96 -5.68 -6.36
N ILE A 13 8.14 -6.08 -5.87
CA ILE A 13 9.21 -6.66 -6.71
C ILE A 13 8.75 -7.98 -7.34
N GLU A 14 8.14 -8.88 -6.55
CA GLU A 14 7.61 -10.16 -7.01
C GLU A 14 6.49 -10.01 -8.06
N ASN A 15 5.69 -8.95 -7.95
CA ASN A 15 4.59 -8.65 -8.88
C ASN A 15 5.02 -7.74 -10.05
N HIS A 16 6.31 -7.45 -10.20
CA HIS A 16 6.85 -6.52 -11.19
C HIS A 16 6.19 -5.13 -11.17
N GLN A 17 5.72 -4.69 -10.00
CA GLN A 17 5.12 -3.38 -9.79
C GLN A 17 6.09 -2.44 -9.07
N LYS A 18 5.95 -1.14 -9.34
CA LYS A 18 6.79 -0.11 -8.71
C LYS A 18 6.03 0.71 -7.67
N SER A 19 4.71 0.63 -7.65
CA SER A 19 3.86 1.48 -6.81
C SER A 19 2.62 0.77 -6.31
N VAL A 20 2.15 1.17 -5.14
CA VAL A 20 0.91 0.69 -4.53
C VAL A 20 0.05 1.89 -4.11
N TRP A 21 -1.25 1.80 -4.36
CA TRP A 21 -2.25 2.76 -3.87
C TRP A 21 -3.51 2.02 -3.42
N TYR A 22 -4.49 2.76 -2.90
CA TYR A 22 -5.73 2.19 -2.35
C TYR A 22 -6.41 1.16 -3.27
N GLY A 23 -6.38 1.34 -4.59
CA GLY A 23 -7.00 0.43 -5.54
C GLY A 23 -6.29 -0.92 -5.72
N ASN A 24 -5.04 -1.07 -5.25
CA ASN A 24 -4.29 -2.34 -5.33
C ASN A 24 -4.67 -3.29 -4.18
N MET A 25 -5.94 -3.65 -4.10
CA MET A 25 -6.50 -4.43 -2.99
C MET A 25 -5.79 -5.78 -2.78
N SER A 26 -5.49 -6.51 -3.86
CA SER A 26 -4.78 -7.80 -3.79
C SER A 26 -3.39 -7.69 -3.16
N ILE A 27 -2.63 -6.66 -3.50
CA ILE A 27 -1.29 -6.39 -2.95
C ILE A 27 -1.37 -6.00 -1.48
N ILE A 28 -2.36 -5.18 -1.12
CA ILE A 28 -2.59 -4.76 0.27
C ILE A 28 -2.99 -5.97 1.13
N GLU A 29 -3.88 -6.82 0.65
CA GLU A 29 -4.30 -8.05 1.34
C GLU A 29 -3.13 -9.01 1.53
N GLU A 30 -2.30 -9.20 0.51
CA GLU A 30 -1.09 -10.02 0.62
C GLU A 30 -0.10 -9.44 1.64
N CYS A 31 0.10 -8.12 1.64
CA CYS A 31 0.94 -7.45 2.63
C CYS A 31 0.40 -7.63 4.06
N ALA A 32 -0.92 -7.63 4.24
CA ALA A 32 -1.54 -7.90 5.53
C ALA A 32 -1.30 -9.34 6.00
N LYS A 33 -1.40 -10.34 5.10
CA LYS A 33 -1.10 -11.74 5.42
C LYS A 33 0.36 -11.90 5.86
N ARG A 34 1.32 -11.38 5.09
CA ARG A 34 2.76 -11.44 5.43
C ARG A 34 3.12 -10.68 6.72
N SER A 35 2.30 -9.70 7.09
CA SER A 35 2.48 -8.89 8.31
C SER A 35 1.61 -9.35 9.49
N ASN A 36 0.89 -10.46 9.37
CA ASN A 36 -0.02 -11.01 10.39
C ASN A 36 -1.11 -10.02 10.86
N LEU A 37 -1.69 -9.25 9.93
CA LEU A 37 -2.72 -8.22 10.19
C LEU A 37 -4.14 -8.63 9.77
N SER A 38 -4.34 -9.87 9.31
CA SER A 38 -5.55 -10.36 8.63
C SER A 38 -6.87 -10.27 9.42
N ASN A 39 -6.82 -10.17 10.75
CA ASN A 39 -8.03 -10.15 11.61
C ASN A 39 -8.65 -8.76 11.80
N ARG A 40 -8.21 -7.73 11.06
CA ARG A 40 -8.68 -6.34 11.21
C ARG A 40 -9.76 -6.00 10.17
N HIS A 41 -10.63 -5.05 10.51
CA HIS A 41 -11.60 -4.50 9.56
C HIS A 41 -10.87 -3.92 8.32
N PRO A 42 -11.30 -4.21 7.08
CA PRO A 42 -10.55 -3.91 5.86
C PRO A 42 -10.11 -2.44 5.72
N MET A 43 -10.99 -1.49 6.01
CA MET A 43 -10.65 -0.05 5.95
C MET A 43 -9.52 0.33 6.91
N LYS A 44 -9.52 -0.25 8.11
CA LYS A 44 -8.49 0.03 9.13
C LYS A 44 -7.16 -0.61 8.73
N LEU A 45 -7.21 -1.83 8.23
CA LEU A 45 -6.07 -2.58 7.70
C LEU A 45 -5.37 -1.81 6.56
N ILE A 46 -6.13 -1.35 5.57
CA ILE A 46 -5.57 -0.56 4.45
C ILE A 46 -4.92 0.71 5.00
N THR A 47 -5.61 1.43 5.89
CA THR A 47 -5.10 2.67 6.47
C THR A 47 -3.81 2.44 7.24
N ASP A 48 -3.73 1.38 8.04
CA ASP A 48 -2.54 1.00 8.81
C ASP A 48 -1.36 0.70 7.89
N ILE A 49 -1.57 -0.07 6.81
CA ILE A 49 -0.53 -0.37 5.82
C ILE A 49 -0.05 0.91 5.15
N LEU A 50 -0.95 1.72 4.59
CA LEU A 50 -0.58 2.97 3.91
C LEU A 50 0.14 3.93 4.85
N ASN A 51 -0.24 3.98 6.13
CA ASN A 51 0.45 4.79 7.15
C ASN A 51 1.83 4.23 7.51
N ALA A 52 2.05 2.92 7.40
CA ALA A 52 3.37 2.32 7.58
C ALA A 52 4.30 2.62 6.40
N LEU A 53 3.76 2.65 5.17
CA LEU A 53 4.52 3.06 3.98
C LEU A 53 4.94 4.53 4.04
N ASP A 54 4.03 5.41 4.48
CA ASP A 54 4.26 6.86 4.63
C ASP A 54 5.41 7.17 5.61
N ARG A 55 5.61 6.32 6.62
CA ARG A 55 6.68 6.47 7.62
C ARG A 55 8.02 5.86 7.18
N SER A 56 8.03 5.10 6.09
CA SER A 56 9.21 4.38 5.63
C SER A 56 9.99 5.15 4.58
N LYS A 57 11.33 5.09 4.64
CA LYS A 57 12.21 5.65 3.61
C LYS A 57 12.23 4.82 2.31
N LEU A 58 11.69 3.60 2.35
CA LEU A 58 11.61 2.70 1.19
C LEU A 58 10.61 3.17 0.13
N PHE A 59 9.74 4.12 0.46
CA PHE A 59 8.70 4.60 -0.42
C PHE A 59 8.72 6.11 -0.55
N GLN A 60 8.50 6.58 -1.77
CA GLN A 60 8.16 7.96 -2.06
C GLN A 60 6.65 8.10 -2.14
N LYS A 61 6.10 9.01 -1.35
CA LYS A 61 4.67 9.35 -1.38
C LYS A 61 4.37 10.30 -2.52
N SER A 62 3.32 9.98 -3.26
CA SER A 62 2.70 10.80 -4.29
C SER A 62 1.17 10.68 -4.18
N TYR A 63 0.46 11.35 -5.08
CA TYR A 63 -0.99 11.29 -5.16
C TYR A 63 -1.42 10.97 -6.58
N ILE A 64 -2.41 10.09 -6.71
CA ILE A 64 -3.11 9.87 -7.98
C ILE A 64 -4.51 10.44 -7.90
N LEU A 65 -5.01 10.90 -9.04
CA LEU A 65 -6.40 11.31 -9.21
C LEU A 65 -7.16 10.14 -9.81
N ALA A 66 -8.17 9.65 -9.11
CA ALA A 66 -9.08 8.66 -9.64
C ALA A 66 -10.51 9.19 -9.57
N ASP A 67 -11.30 8.91 -10.60
CA ASP A 67 -12.74 9.16 -10.58
C ASP A 67 -13.42 7.98 -9.87
N PHE A 68 -14.18 8.29 -8.83
CA PHE A 68 -15.02 7.30 -8.16
C PHE A 68 -16.45 7.84 -8.10
N SER A 69 -17.34 7.20 -8.85
CA SER A 69 -18.76 7.57 -8.92
C SER A 69 -19.01 9.02 -9.39
N GLY A 70 -18.24 9.49 -10.38
CA GLY A 70 -18.36 10.84 -10.93
C GLY A 70 -17.69 11.92 -10.07
N LYS A 71 -16.96 11.52 -9.02
CA LYS A 71 -16.22 12.42 -8.13
C LYS A 71 -14.73 12.12 -8.22
N LYS A 72 -13.95 13.09 -8.71
CA LYS A 72 -12.49 13.04 -8.69
C LYS A 72 -11.99 13.08 -7.24
N ARG A 73 -11.25 12.06 -6.83
CA ARG A 73 -10.62 11.95 -5.51
C ARG A 73 -9.12 11.78 -5.64
N LYS A 74 -8.40 12.37 -4.70
CA LYS A 74 -6.95 12.18 -4.53
C LYS A 74 -6.70 10.98 -3.64
N TYR A 75 -5.98 9.99 -4.14
CA TYR A 75 -5.55 8.82 -3.38
C TYR A 75 -4.04 8.86 -3.15
N ARG A 76 -3.60 8.45 -1.95
CA ARG A 76 -2.18 8.25 -1.65
C ARG A 76 -1.64 7.12 -2.51
N CYS A 77 -0.50 7.35 -3.14
CA CYS A 77 0.24 6.37 -3.92
C CYS A 77 1.69 6.34 -3.42
N PHE A 78 2.21 5.13 -3.21
CA PHE A 78 3.55 4.91 -2.68
C PHE A 78 4.37 4.17 -3.73
N THR A 79 5.40 4.82 -4.23
CA THR A 79 6.32 4.26 -5.24
C THR A 79 7.62 3.85 -4.55
N LEU A 80 8.23 2.74 -4.96
CA LEU A 80 9.54 2.33 -4.47
C LEU A 80 10.57 3.45 -4.69
N SER A 81 11.24 3.85 -3.61
CA SER A 81 12.38 4.75 -3.67
C SER A 81 13.50 4.09 -4.48
N LYS A 82 14.21 4.88 -5.29
CA LYS A 82 15.42 4.45 -6.00
C LYS A 82 16.55 4.15 -5.02
#